data_AF-A0A7C0XPG4-F1
#
_entry.id   AF-A0A7C0XPG4-F1
#
_cell.length_a   1.000
_cell.length_b   1.000
_cell.length_c   1.000
_cell.angle_alpha   90.00
_cell.angle_beta   90.00
_cell.angle_gamma   90.00
#
_symmetry.space_group_name_H-M   'P 1'
#
loop_
_entity.id
_entity.type
_entity.pdbx_description
1 polymer ?
#
loop_
_entity_poly.entity_id
_entity_poly.type
_entity_poly.pdbx_seq_one_letter_code
_entity_poly.pdbx_strand_id
1 'polypeptide(L)'
;MASYSFSSECLLLLDQAKFFENSSQYSKAAYTYAKIADCFSLKNDSLNATHYYKLAANAYILEAKKDLESENYIGAAMNYDYAAQYFEKAGNKTLAEAYHSKSNEVLMKIAEKKLEEKKYKEASDIYRNVSMSYENTTLSYADTLAMLAYSNFLSENYKEARNYSRRAIEIYLKYKNESLNSWKYYLVLAIYNNETTFLDIAKRYTTKTSEIEMIERLKSKLFEIKQLQRNMTTSLPKPTSTTQETIEGNKSAFIILAFLIFLLVAYFAYNIYSRYKEMRREEKEIEIKEWLKERLMDGEDPDELKAIIANEGFDPKLVDEVLREIWG
;
A
#
# COMPACT_ATOMS: atom_id res chain seq x y z
N MET A 1 18.47 23.90 41.74
CA MET A 1 18.14 23.80 40.30
C MET A 1 19.46 23.67 39.55
N ALA A 2 19.84 22.48 39.11
CA ALA A 2 21.08 22.30 38.36
C ALA A 2 20.86 22.86 36.94
N SER A 3 21.62 23.89 36.56
CA SER A 3 21.70 24.36 35.18
C SER A 3 22.34 23.27 34.34
N TYR A 4 21.53 22.49 33.64
CA TYR A 4 21.99 21.44 32.75
C TYR A 4 22.69 22.08 31.54
N SER A 5 23.98 22.40 31.65
CA SER A 5 24.79 22.89 30.52
C SER A 5 24.82 21.88 29.37
N PHE A 6 24.78 22.36 28.13
CA PHE A 6 24.95 21.53 26.93
C PHE A 6 26.29 20.80 27.02
N SER A 7 26.35 19.51 26.65
CA SER A 7 27.65 18.83 26.62
C SER A 7 28.54 19.46 25.55
N SER A 8 29.85 19.40 25.75
CA SER A 8 30.83 19.88 24.75
C SER A 8 30.63 19.21 23.38
N GLU A 9 30.22 17.94 23.38
CA GLU A 9 29.88 17.17 22.18
C GLU A 9 28.69 17.79 21.42
N CYS A 10 27.61 18.14 22.12
CA CYS A 10 26.44 18.74 21.47
C CYS A 10 26.73 20.13 20.90
N LEU A 11 27.65 20.90 21.52
CA LEU A 11 28.11 22.20 20.98
C LEU A 11 28.95 22.03 19.71
N LEU A 12 29.82 21.02 19.66
CA LEU A 12 30.60 20.70 18.47
C LEU A 12 29.70 20.29 17.29
N LEU A 13 28.65 19.52 17.55
CA LEU A 13 27.70 19.11 16.53
C LEU A 13 26.94 20.31 15.94
N LEU A 14 26.54 21.29 16.77
CA LEU A 14 25.89 22.51 16.30
C LEU A 14 26.78 23.33 15.36
N ASP A 15 28.09 23.34 15.59
CA ASP A 15 29.01 24.04 14.69
C ASP A 15 29.19 23.27 13.36
N GLN A 16 29.25 21.94 13.43
CA GLN A 16 29.28 21.07 12.24
C GLN A 16 28.01 21.20 11.39
N ALA A 17 26.83 21.38 12.01
CA ALA A 17 25.56 21.54 11.29
C ALA A 17 25.59 22.66 10.25
N LYS A 18 26.26 23.79 10.54
CA LYS A 18 26.38 24.93 9.63
C LYS A 18 27.08 24.58 8.32
N PHE A 19 28.00 23.61 8.36
CA PHE A 19 28.69 23.14 7.16
C PHE A 19 27.77 22.35 6.23
N PHE A 20 26.74 21.70 6.77
CA PHE A 20 25.88 20.80 6.02
C PHE A 20 24.73 21.50 5.27
N GLU A 21 24.36 22.73 5.64
CA GLU A 21 23.27 23.50 5.01
C GLU A 21 23.43 23.62 3.48
N ASN A 22 24.67 23.66 2.98
CA ASN A 22 24.98 23.77 1.55
C ASN A 22 25.75 22.56 0.99
N SER A 23 25.77 21.43 1.71
CA SER A 23 26.55 20.26 1.30
C SER A 23 25.68 19.17 0.66
N SER A 24 26.26 18.36 -0.23
CA SER A 24 25.66 17.12 -0.73
C SER A 24 25.95 15.90 0.15
N GLN A 25 26.50 16.09 1.35
CA GLN A 25 26.84 15.00 2.27
C GLN A 25 25.62 14.60 3.12
N TYR A 26 24.52 14.23 2.47
CA TYR A 26 23.22 14.08 3.12
C TYR A 26 23.20 13.04 4.24
N SER A 27 23.82 11.87 4.06
CA SER A 27 23.94 10.86 5.12
C SER A 27 24.63 11.39 6.38
N LYS A 28 25.73 12.17 6.24
CA LYS A 28 26.42 12.77 7.39
C LYS A 28 25.60 13.88 8.02
N ALA A 29 24.98 14.73 7.20
CA ALA A 29 24.08 15.78 7.66
C ALA A 29 22.93 15.19 8.49
N ALA A 30 22.30 14.13 7.99
CA ALA A 30 21.18 13.46 8.64
C ALA A 30 21.58 12.91 10.01
N TYR A 31 22.72 12.23 10.10
CA TYR A 31 23.27 11.73 11.36
C TYR A 31 23.56 12.87 12.35
N THR A 32 24.24 13.93 11.89
CA THR A 32 24.57 15.09 12.74
C THR A 32 23.32 15.78 13.26
N TYR A 33 22.33 16.06 12.41
CA TYR A 33 21.06 16.68 12.82
C TYR A 33 20.29 15.80 13.82
N ALA A 34 20.24 14.49 13.61
CA ALA A 34 19.60 13.57 14.55
C ALA A 34 20.25 13.62 15.94
N LYS A 35 21.59 13.66 16.00
CA LYS A 35 22.32 13.77 17.27
C LYS A 35 22.09 15.11 17.97
N ILE A 36 22.03 16.20 17.22
CA ILE A 36 21.68 17.51 17.79
C ILE A 36 20.25 17.50 18.34
N ALA A 37 19.31 16.89 17.63
CA ALA A 37 17.94 16.75 18.10
C ALA A 37 17.85 15.95 19.41
N ASP A 38 18.58 14.84 19.51
CA ASP A 38 18.67 14.04 20.74
C ASP A 38 19.23 14.90 21.91
N CYS A 39 20.24 15.73 21.65
CA CYS A 39 20.81 16.66 22.65
C CYS A 39 19.77 17.66 23.19
N PHE A 40 18.97 18.28 22.31
CA PHE A 40 17.89 19.18 22.72
C PHE A 40 16.76 18.45 23.44
N SER A 41 16.41 17.25 22.97
CA SER A 41 15.39 16.40 23.60
C SER A 41 15.74 16.06 25.05
N LEU A 42 17.00 15.72 25.33
CA LEU A 42 17.49 15.44 26.69
C LEU A 42 17.44 16.65 27.62
N LYS A 43 17.39 17.87 27.07
CA LYS A 43 17.25 19.13 27.82
C LYS A 43 15.80 19.58 27.94
N ASN A 44 14.84 18.79 27.46
CA ASN A 44 13.43 19.17 27.34
C ASN A 44 13.20 20.41 26.46
N ASP A 45 14.12 20.71 25.53
CA ASP A 45 13.94 21.75 24.51
C ASP A 45 13.25 21.13 23.29
N SER A 46 11.94 20.98 23.38
CA SER A 46 11.14 20.31 22.35
C SER A 46 11.15 21.06 21.02
N LEU A 47 11.19 22.40 21.03
CA LEU A 47 11.15 23.20 19.82
C LEU A 47 12.39 22.94 18.95
N ASN A 48 13.58 23.02 19.55
CA ASN A 48 14.82 22.77 18.82
C ASN A 48 14.98 21.28 18.47
N ALA A 49 14.58 20.36 19.36
CA ALA A 49 14.58 18.94 19.05
C ALA A 49 13.72 18.62 17.81
N THR A 50 12.48 19.12 17.77
CA THR A 50 11.58 18.96 16.62
C THR A 50 12.16 19.57 15.34
N HIS A 51 12.78 20.75 15.42
CA HIS A 51 13.43 21.37 14.26
C HIS A 51 14.53 20.47 13.69
N TYR A 52 15.45 20.00 14.52
CA TYR A 52 16.56 19.17 14.07
C TYR A 52 16.15 17.76 13.64
N TYR A 53 15.09 17.17 14.24
CA TYR A 53 14.52 15.93 13.73
C TYR A 53 13.93 16.09 12.32
N LYS A 54 13.27 17.22 12.02
CA LYS A 54 12.79 17.51 10.65
C LYS A 54 13.95 17.68 9.66
N LEU A 55 15.03 18.35 10.06
CA LEU A 55 16.23 18.47 9.22
C LEU A 55 16.88 17.10 8.96
N ALA A 56 16.97 16.24 9.98
CA ALA A 56 17.47 14.88 9.84
C ALA A 56 16.63 14.08 8.84
N ALA A 57 15.30 14.12 8.98
CA ALA A 57 14.38 13.45 8.08
C ALA A 57 14.54 13.93 6.62
N ASN A 58 14.61 15.24 6.40
CA ASN A 58 14.82 15.82 5.08
C ASN A 58 16.15 15.40 4.45
N ALA A 59 17.23 15.34 5.24
CA ALA A 59 18.52 14.85 4.75
C ALA A 59 18.48 13.36 4.37
N TYR A 60 17.80 12.51 5.16
CA TYR A 60 17.58 11.11 4.77
C TYR A 60 16.77 10.97 3.47
N ILE A 61 15.77 11.82 3.24
CA ILE A 61 15.00 11.83 1.99
C ILE A 61 15.90 12.14 0.79
N LEU A 62 16.81 13.11 0.93
CA LEU A 62 17.75 13.47 -0.13
C LEU A 62 18.75 12.34 -0.42
N GLU A 63 19.25 11.67 0.62
CA GLU A 63 20.10 10.48 0.42
C GLU A 63 19.31 9.33 -0.23
N ALA A 64 18.04 9.11 0.17
CA ALA A 64 17.20 8.10 -0.46
C ALA A 64 16.99 8.34 -1.96
N LYS A 65 16.80 9.59 -2.38
CA LYS A 65 16.69 9.96 -3.81
C LYS A 65 17.97 9.65 -4.57
N LYS A 66 19.13 10.00 -4.00
CA LYS A 66 20.45 9.67 -4.57
C LYS A 66 20.70 8.15 -4.64
N ASP A 67 20.25 7.41 -3.65
CA ASP A 67 20.29 5.94 -3.66
C ASP A 67 19.40 5.37 -4.78
N LEU A 68 18.20 5.92 -5.01
CA LEU A 68 17.36 5.51 -6.15
C LEU A 68 18.02 5.80 -7.50
N GLU A 69 18.64 6.96 -7.67
CA GLU A 69 19.37 7.33 -8.89
C GLU A 69 20.55 6.39 -9.20
N SER A 70 21.16 5.82 -8.17
CA SER A 70 22.24 4.84 -8.26
C SER A 70 21.77 3.38 -8.19
N GLU A 71 20.46 3.14 -8.28
CA GLU A 71 19.80 1.83 -8.15
C GLU A 71 20.11 1.08 -6.83
N ASN A 72 20.56 1.79 -5.80
CA ASN A 72 20.74 1.28 -4.45
C ASN A 72 19.39 1.22 -3.70
N TYR A 73 18.49 0.34 -4.13
CA TYR A 73 17.14 0.24 -3.55
C TYR A 73 17.12 -0.09 -2.06
N ILE A 74 18.11 -0.85 -1.55
CA ILE A 74 18.21 -1.16 -0.11
C ILE A 74 18.52 0.11 0.67
N GLY A 75 19.51 0.89 0.23
CA GLY A 75 19.83 2.19 0.84
C GLY A 75 18.63 3.13 0.82
N ALA A 76 17.94 3.23 -0.33
CA ALA A 76 16.76 4.08 -0.47
C ALA A 76 15.63 3.70 0.49
N ALA A 77 15.28 2.41 0.61
CA ALA A 77 14.25 1.94 1.54
C ALA A 77 14.63 2.26 3.00
N MET A 78 15.87 1.97 3.39
CA MET A 78 16.37 2.28 4.75
C MET A 78 16.31 3.78 5.04
N ASN A 79 16.72 4.61 4.10
CA ASN A 79 16.74 6.06 4.27
C ASN A 79 15.32 6.65 4.35
N TYR A 80 14.36 6.16 3.56
CA TYR A 80 12.96 6.57 3.73
C TYR A 80 12.38 6.13 5.08
N ASP A 81 12.72 4.93 5.57
CA ASP A 81 12.28 4.47 6.89
C ASP A 81 12.89 5.31 8.02
N TYR A 82 14.17 5.67 7.92
CA TYR A 82 14.79 6.61 8.86
C TYR A 82 14.09 7.98 8.84
N ALA A 83 13.80 8.52 7.66
CA ALA A 83 13.06 9.78 7.55
C ALA A 83 11.71 9.70 8.27
N ALA A 84 10.98 8.60 8.09
CA ALA A 84 9.71 8.36 8.75
C ALA A 84 9.84 8.35 10.29
N GLN A 85 10.79 7.59 10.83
CA GLN A 85 11.07 7.53 12.27
C GLN A 85 11.40 8.92 12.84
N TYR A 86 12.13 9.76 12.11
CA TYR A 86 12.45 11.12 12.57
C TYR A 86 11.26 12.08 12.46
N PHE A 87 10.37 11.92 11.47
CA PHE A 87 9.10 12.64 11.46
C PHE A 87 8.20 12.25 12.63
N GLU A 88 8.17 10.97 13.00
CA GLU A 88 7.42 10.50 14.17
C GLU A 88 7.96 11.15 15.45
N LYS A 89 9.29 11.16 15.65
CA LYS A 89 9.94 11.87 16.76
C LYS A 89 9.66 13.38 16.76
N ALA A 90 9.51 13.99 15.57
CA ALA A 90 9.13 15.39 15.42
C ALA A 90 7.63 15.65 15.65
N GLY A 91 6.82 14.61 15.91
CA GLY A 91 5.38 14.69 16.11
C GLY A 91 4.56 14.77 14.80
N ASN A 92 5.18 14.58 13.63
CA ASN A 92 4.51 14.63 12.34
C ASN A 92 4.16 13.23 11.84
N LYS A 93 3.03 12.71 12.33
CA LYS A 93 2.55 11.35 12.00
C LYS A 93 2.23 11.18 10.51
N THR A 94 1.60 12.18 9.88
CA THR A 94 1.23 12.13 8.47
C THR A 94 2.46 11.96 7.57
N LEU A 95 3.53 12.71 7.81
CA LEU A 95 4.77 12.52 7.05
C LEU A 95 5.47 11.21 7.40
N ALA A 96 5.41 10.76 8.66
CA ALA A 96 5.96 9.46 9.04
C ALA A 96 5.27 8.32 8.25
N GLU A 97 3.94 8.29 8.23
CA GLU A 97 3.15 7.32 7.46
C GLU A 97 3.47 7.36 5.97
N ALA A 98 3.54 8.57 5.38
CA ALA A 98 3.88 8.74 3.97
C ALA A 98 5.27 8.18 3.62
N TYR A 99 6.27 8.38 4.49
CA TYR A 99 7.64 7.90 4.24
C TYR A 99 7.85 6.42 4.60
N HIS A 100 7.11 5.87 5.56
CA HIS A 100 7.03 4.41 5.72
C HIS A 100 6.40 3.76 4.48
N SER A 101 5.35 4.37 3.91
CA SER A 101 4.76 3.90 2.64
C SER A 101 5.76 3.93 1.49
N LYS A 102 6.55 5.01 1.35
CA LYS A 102 7.62 5.08 0.33
C LYS A 102 8.71 4.02 0.54
N SER A 103 9.11 3.76 1.77
CA SER A 103 10.04 2.66 2.08
C SER A 103 9.47 1.31 1.60
N ASN A 104 8.20 1.05 1.92
CA ASN A 104 7.51 -0.16 1.49
C ASN A 104 7.44 -0.29 -0.03
N GLU A 105 7.13 0.78 -0.76
CA GLU A 105 7.12 0.77 -2.24
C GLU A 105 8.48 0.36 -2.82
N VAL A 106 9.58 0.85 -2.24
CA VAL A 106 10.93 0.45 -2.66
C VAL A 106 11.21 -1.02 -2.33
N LEU A 107 10.81 -1.49 -1.15
CA LEU A 107 10.91 -2.91 -0.78
C LEU A 107 10.11 -3.82 -1.73
N MET A 108 8.91 -3.39 -2.16
CA MET A 108 8.11 -4.12 -3.15
C MET A 108 8.87 -4.26 -4.47
N LYS A 109 9.54 -3.22 -4.97
CA LYS A 109 10.38 -3.29 -6.18
C LYS A 109 11.55 -4.27 -6.03
N ILE A 110 12.19 -4.30 -4.86
CA ILE A 110 13.24 -5.30 -4.57
C ILE A 110 12.65 -6.71 -4.65
N ALA A 111 11.48 -6.93 -4.06
CA ALA A 111 10.81 -8.23 -4.10
C ALA A 111 10.40 -8.63 -5.53
N GLU A 112 9.94 -7.71 -6.35
CA GLU A 112 9.65 -7.94 -7.78
C GLU A 112 10.90 -8.38 -8.54
N LYS A 113 12.05 -7.70 -8.35
CA LYS A 113 13.33 -8.13 -8.92
C LYS A 113 13.73 -9.53 -8.46
N LYS A 114 13.48 -9.89 -7.19
CA LYS A 114 13.70 -11.25 -6.69
C LYS A 114 12.78 -12.27 -7.37
N LEU A 115 11.54 -11.92 -7.71
CA LEU A 115 10.65 -12.78 -8.49
C LEU A 115 11.20 -13.00 -9.90
N GLU A 116 11.72 -11.96 -10.56
CA GLU A 116 12.37 -12.07 -11.88
C GLU A 116 13.58 -13.01 -11.84
N GLU A 117 14.41 -12.88 -10.81
CA GLU A 117 15.57 -13.76 -10.53
C GLU A 117 15.18 -15.18 -10.06
N LYS A 118 13.88 -15.50 -9.99
CA LYS A 118 13.33 -16.77 -9.49
C LYS A 118 13.69 -17.08 -8.02
N LYS A 119 14.05 -16.06 -7.24
CA LYS A 119 14.32 -16.12 -5.78
C LYS A 119 13.02 -15.95 -5.00
N TYR A 120 12.07 -16.85 -5.22
CA TYR A 120 10.69 -16.71 -4.74
C TYR A 120 10.56 -16.68 -3.20
N LYS A 121 11.41 -17.43 -2.48
CA LYS A 121 11.43 -17.41 -1.02
C LYS A 121 11.88 -16.05 -0.48
N GLU A 122 12.97 -15.49 -1.00
CA GLU A 122 13.44 -14.15 -0.63
C GLU A 122 12.39 -13.08 -0.92
N ALA A 123 11.74 -13.14 -2.10
CA ALA A 123 10.63 -12.24 -2.42
C ALA A 123 9.48 -12.36 -1.40
N SER A 124 9.13 -13.60 -1.01
CA SER A 124 8.07 -13.86 -0.02
C SER A 124 8.40 -13.29 1.35
N ASP A 125 9.66 -13.39 1.78
CA ASP A 125 10.11 -12.84 3.06
C ASP A 125 10.02 -11.30 3.08
N ILE A 126 10.35 -10.64 1.96
CA ILE A 126 10.19 -9.19 1.82
C ILE A 126 8.72 -8.79 1.83
N TYR A 127 7.86 -9.43 1.01
CA TYR A 127 6.42 -9.13 0.99
C TYR A 127 5.78 -9.36 2.36
N ARG A 128 6.20 -10.40 3.10
CA ARG A 128 5.72 -10.63 4.46
C ARG A 128 6.09 -9.47 5.38
N ASN A 129 7.33 -8.99 5.33
CA ASN A 129 7.78 -7.85 6.13
C ASN A 129 6.98 -6.58 5.80
N VAL A 130 6.82 -6.27 4.52
CA VAL A 130 5.99 -5.13 4.07
C VAL A 130 4.55 -5.28 4.57
N SER A 131 3.97 -6.47 4.47
CA SER A 131 2.59 -6.70 4.92
C SER A 131 2.38 -6.43 6.41
N MET A 132 3.41 -6.57 7.25
CA MET A 132 3.31 -6.29 8.69
C MET A 132 3.28 -4.79 9.01
N SER A 133 3.68 -3.94 8.08
CA SER A 133 3.71 -2.48 8.27
C SER A 133 2.40 -1.78 7.91
N TYR A 134 1.56 -2.42 7.10
CA TYR A 134 0.27 -1.84 6.71
C TYR A 134 -0.83 -2.19 7.72
N GLU A 135 -1.78 -1.27 7.87
CA GLU A 135 -3.06 -1.61 8.48
C GLU A 135 -3.74 -2.72 7.66
N ASN A 136 -4.23 -3.73 8.38
CA ASN A 136 -4.74 -4.98 7.81
C ASN A 136 -6.01 -4.85 6.96
N THR A 137 -6.49 -3.63 6.69
CA THR A 137 -7.68 -3.35 5.90
C THR A 137 -7.45 -2.44 4.71
N THR A 138 -6.21 -2.06 4.37
CA THR A 138 -5.94 -1.19 3.22
C THR A 138 -5.85 -1.97 1.90
N LEU A 139 -6.03 -1.29 0.76
CA LEU A 139 -5.78 -1.87 -0.55
C LEU A 139 -4.29 -2.21 -0.76
N SER A 140 -3.37 -1.37 -0.30
CA SER A 140 -1.92 -1.64 -0.33
C SER A 140 -1.56 -2.94 0.41
N TYR A 141 -2.25 -3.21 1.52
CA TYR A 141 -2.13 -4.49 2.21
C TYR A 141 -2.64 -5.67 1.37
N ALA A 142 -3.81 -5.54 0.73
CA ALA A 142 -4.35 -6.58 -0.16
C ALA A 142 -3.43 -6.86 -1.38
N ASP A 143 -2.88 -5.80 -1.98
CA ASP A 143 -1.88 -5.87 -3.05
C ASP A 143 -0.63 -6.63 -2.60
N THR A 144 -0.14 -6.34 -1.39
CA THR A 144 1.01 -7.03 -0.81
C THR A 144 0.71 -8.51 -0.54
N LEU A 145 -0.47 -8.81 0.00
CA LEU A 145 -0.93 -10.20 0.19
C LEU A 145 -1.07 -10.96 -1.12
N ALA A 146 -1.50 -10.29 -2.20
CA ALA A 146 -1.57 -10.89 -3.53
C ALA A 146 -0.19 -11.29 -4.05
N MET A 147 0.81 -10.42 -3.89
CA MET A 147 2.18 -10.74 -4.26
C MET A 147 2.81 -11.81 -3.37
N LEU A 148 2.47 -11.83 -2.09
CA LEU A 148 2.88 -12.89 -1.15
C LEU A 148 2.25 -14.24 -1.50
N ALA A 149 0.99 -14.25 -1.95
CA ALA A 149 0.33 -15.45 -2.44
C ALA A 149 1.02 -15.97 -3.71
N TYR A 150 1.32 -15.09 -4.65
CA TYR A 150 2.04 -15.39 -5.88
C TYR A 150 3.40 -16.02 -5.61
N SER A 151 4.22 -15.38 -4.77
CA SER A 151 5.57 -15.84 -4.46
C SER A 151 5.58 -17.19 -3.73
N ASN A 152 4.63 -17.41 -2.81
CA ASN A 152 4.46 -18.71 -2.15
C ASN A 152 3.98 -19.79 -3.13
N PHE A 153 3.10 -19.45 -4.08
CA PHE A 153 2.64 -20.39 -5.09
C PHE A 153 3.80 -20.87 -5.98
N LEU A 154 4.65 -19.94 -6.45
CA LEU A 154 5.83 -20.28 -7.24
C LEU A 154 6.91 -21.02 -6.44
N SER A 155 6.95 -20.82 -5.13
CA SER A 155 7.79 -21.60 -4.20
C SER A 155 7.18 -22.96 -3.82
N GLU A 156 6.06 -23.35 -4.44
CA GLU A 156 5.32 -24.59 -4.18
C GLU A 156 4.74 -24.70 -2.75
N ASN A 157 4.65 -23.57 -2.04
CA ASN A 157 3.96 -23.46 -0.75
C ASN A 157 2.47 -23.16 -0.97
N TYR A 158 1.77 -24.11 -1.59
CA TYR A 158 0.39 -23.92 -2.07
C TYR A 158 -0.62 -23.64 -0.94
N LYS A 159 -0.39 -24.17 0.27
CA LYS A 159 -1.27 -23.95 1.42
C LYS A 159 -1.25 -22.49 1.84
N GLU A 160 -0.06 -21.91 2.02
CA GLU A 160 0.06 -20.50 2.37
C GLU A 160 -0.37 -19.59 1.22
N ALA A 161 -0.03 -19.95 -0.03
CA ALA A 161 -0.50 -19.20 -1.20
C ALA A 161 -2.03 -19.06 -1.21
N ARG A 162 -2.76 -20.14 -0.92
CA ARG A 162 -4.22 -20.12 -0.81
C ARG A 162 -4.71 -19.30 0.38
N ASN A 163 -4.04 -19.38 1.54
CA ASN A 163 -4.40 -18.59 2.73
C ASN A 163 -4.25 -17.08 2.48
N TYR A 164 -3.12 -16.66 1.91
CA TYR A 164 -2.90 -15.25 1.54
C TYR A 164 -3.87 -14.79 0.45
N SER A 165 -4.14 -15.63 -0.56
CA SER A 165 -5.14 -15.32 -1.59
C SER A 165 -6.52 -15.07 -0.98
N ARG A 166 -6.96 -15.93 -0.05
CA ARG A 166 -8.25 -15.75 0.65
C ARG A 166 -8.32 -14.39 1.36
N ARG A 167 -7.29 -14.06 2.14
CA ARG A 167 -7.22 -12.80 2.89
C ARG A 167 -7.22 -11.58 1.96
N ALA A 168 -6.47 -11.64 0.85
CA ALA A 168 -6.48 -10.57 -0.15
C ALA A 168 -7.87 -10.40 -0.77
N ILE A 169 -8.52 -11.51 -1.16
CA ILE A 169 -9.88 -11.50 -1.74
C ILE A 169 -10.89 -10.87 -0.77
N GLU A 170 -10.85 -11.22 0.52
CA GLU A 170 -11.72 -10.65 1.55
C GLU A 170 -11.63 -9.12 1.59
N ILE A 171 -10.41 -8.58 1.48
CA ILE A 171 -10.19 -7.13 1.49
C ILE A 171 -10.62 -6.51 0.17
N TYR A 172 -10.23 -7.08 -0.98
CA TYR A 172 -10.66 -6.55 -2.28
C TYR A 172 -12.19 -6.48 -2.40
N LEU A 173 -12.92 -7.46 -1.85
CA LEU A 173 -14.38 -7.44 -1.82
C LEU A 173 -14.96 -6.31 -0.94
N LYS A 174 -14.25 -5.85 0.09
CA LYS A 174 -14.60 -4.67 0.88
C LYS A 174 -14.46 -3.38 0.06
N TYR A 175 -13.46 -3.30 -0.82
CA TYR A 175 -13.16 -2.15 -1.70
C TYR A 175 -13.57 -2.39 -3.16
N LYS A 176 -14.72 -3.06 -3.36
CA LYS A 176 -15.14 -3.65 -4.65
C LYS A 176 -15.07 -2.70 -5.85
N ASN A 177 -15.32 -1.40 -5.67
CA ASN A 177 -15.31 -0.43 -6.78
C ASN A 177 -13.91 -0.13 -7.32
N GLU A 178 -12.89 -0.18 -6.46
CA GLU A 178 -11.49 0.08 -6.83
C GLU A 178 -10.75 -1.21 -7.20
N SER A 179 -11.11 -2.34 -6.56
CA SER A 179 -10.40 -3.60 -6.70
C SER A 179 -10.76 -4.42 -7.94
N LEU A 180 -11.97 -4.27 -8.48
CA LEU A 180 -12.43 -5.02 -9.65
C LEU A 180 -11.65 -4.69 -10.92
N ASN A 181 -10.92 -3.57 -10.94
CA ASN A 181 -10.05 -3.19 -12.04
C ASN A 181 -8.56 -3.54 -11.79
N SER A 182 -8.25 -4.27 -10.71
CA SER A 182 -6.88 -4.69 -10.39
C SER A 182 -6.57 -6.08 -10.95
N TRP A 183 -5.51 -6.18 -11.74
CA TRP A 183 -5.02 -7.49 -12.22
C TRP A 183 -4.63 -8.42 -11.06
N LYS A 184 -4.16 -7.86 -9.93
CA LYS A 184 -3.78 -8.62 -8.73
C LYS A 184 -4.97 -9.31 -8.07
N TYR A 185 -6.16 -8.70 -8.12
CA TYR A 185 -7.39 -9.34 -7.65
C TYR A 185 -7.69 -10.63 -8.42
N TYR A 186 -7.63 -10.57 -9.75
CA TYR A 186 -7.84 -11.75 -10.59
C TYR A 186 -6.70 -12.78 -10.48
N LEU A 187 -5.47 -12.32 -10.23
CA LEU A 187 -4.36 -13.21 -9.93
C LEU A 187 -4.62 -14.06 -8.68
N VAL A 188 -5.08 -13.45 -7.58
CA VAL A 188 -5.37 -14.22 -6.36
C VAL A 188 -6.60 -15.11 -6.50
N LEU A 189 -7.60 -14.72 -7.31
CA LEU A 189 -8.71 -15.61 -7.67
C LEU A 189 -8.21 -16.85 -8.43
N ALA A 190 -7.25 -16.68 -9.34
CA ALA A 190 -6.65 -17.80 -10.07
C ALA A 190 -5.94 -18.78 -9.13
N ILE A 191 -5.14 -18.26 -8.19
CA ILE A 191 -4.42 -19.07 -7.20
C ILE A 191 -5.41 -19.78 -6.27
N TYR A 192 -6.38 -19.05 -5.73
CA TYR A 192 -7.35 -19.59 -4.77
C TYR A 192 -8.19 -20.72 -5.38
N ASN A 193 -8.71 -20.52 -6.60
CA ASN A 193 -9.57 -21.48 -7.27
C ASN A 193 -8.81 -22.53 -8.09
N ASN A 194 -7.49 -22.38 -8.25
CA ASN A 194 -6.69 -23.18 -9.18
C ASN A 194 -7.26 -23.10 -10.62
N GLU A 195 -7.58 -21.89 -11.07
CA GLU A 195 -8.26 -21.63 -12.35
C GLU A 195 -7.54 -20.58 -13.21
N THR A 196 -7.22 -20.96 -14.44
CA THR A 196 -6.47 -20.10 -15.38
C THR A 196 -7.35 -19.06 -16.07
N THR A 197 -8.67 -19.22 -16.05
CA THR A 197 -9.66 -18.29 -16.65
C THR A 197 -9.54 -16.89 -16.05
N PHE A 198 -9.30 -16.79 -14.75
CA PHE A 198 -9.08 -15.51 -14.08
C PHE A 198 -7.81 -14.79 -14.58
N LEU A 199 -6.79 -15.53 -15.04
CA LEU A 199 -5.56 -14.92 -15.57
C LEU A 199 -5.78 -14.24 -16.92
N ASP A 200 -6.67 -14.78 -17.75
CA ASP A 200 -7.06 -14.13 -19.00
C ASP A 200 -7.83 -12.82 -18.75
N ILE A 201 -8.50 -12.72 -17.60
CA ILE A 201 -9.13 -11.47 -17.13
C ILE A 201 -8.06 -10.53 -16.57
N ALA A 202 -7.15 -11.02 -15.72
CA ALA A 202 -6.06 -10.25 -15.13
C ALA A 202 -5.25 -9.49 -16.19
N LYS A 203 -4.91 -10.16 -17.31
CA LYS A 203 -4.17 -9.54 -18.43
C LYS A 203 -4.88 -8.35 -19.07
N ARG A 204 -6.21 -8.23 -18.97
CA ARG A 204 -6.96 -7.10 -19.53
C ARG A 204 -6.82 -5.83 -18.69
N TYR A 205 -6.40 -5.97 -17.43
CA TYR A 205 -6.28 -4.88 -16.47
C TYR A 205 -4.84 -4.41 -16.27
N THR A 206 -3.92 -4.84 -17.13
CA THR A 206 -2.54 -4.34 -17.13
C THR A 206 -2.01 -4.22 -18.56
N THR A 207 -1.19 -3.18 -18.77
CA THR A 207 -0.40 -2.98 -19.98
C THR A 207 1.10 -3.11 -19.72
N LYS A 208 1.51 -3.32 -18.45
CA LYS A 208 2.92 -3.41 -18.07
C LYS A 208 3.46 -4.80 -18.42
N THR A 209 4.55 -4.83 -19.19
CA THR A 209 5.17 -6.08 -19.64
C THR A 209 5.55 -7.00 -18.47
N SER A 210 6.12 -6.46 -17.39
CA SER A 210 6.53 -7.24 -16.22
C SER A 210 5.34 -7.93 -15.53
N GLU A 211 4.19 -7.25 -15.40
CA GLU A 211 2.98 -7.82 -14.81
C GLU A 211 2.37 -8.90 -15.72
N ILE A 212 2.38 -8.69 -17.04
CA ILE A 212 1.95 -9.68 -18.03
C ILE A 212 2.82 -10.95 -17.94
N GLU A 213 4.14 -10.80 -17.83
CA GLU A 213 5.06 -11.93 -17.65
C GLU A 213 4.79 -12.70 -16.35
N MET A 214 4.47 -12.01 -15.26
CA MET A 214 4.08 -12.66 -14.01
C MET A 214 2.81 -13.50 -14.17
N ILE A 215 1.81 -12.96 -14.88
CA ILE A 215 0.55 -13.64 -15.14
C ILE A 215 0.77 -14.90 -16.00
N GLU A 216 1.55 -14.79 -17.07
CA GLU A 216 1.86 -15.93 -17.94
C GLU A 216 2.66 -17.03 -17.22
N ARG A 217 3.60 -16.63 -16.36
CA ARG A 217 4.35 -17.57 -15.51
C ARG A 217 3.42 -18.37 -14.59
N LEU A 218 2.46 -17.69 -13.95
CA LEU A 218 1.46 -18.36 -13.12
C LEU A 218 0.57 -19.29 -13.94
N LYS A 219 0.16 -18.86 -15.14
CA LYS A 219 -0.66 -19.65 -16.06
C LYS A 219 0.04 -20.96 -16.43
N SER A 220 1.33 -20.89 -16.78
CA SER A 220 2.15 -22.08 -17.06
C SER A 220 2.20 -23.02 -15.85
N LYS A 221 2.50 -22.50 -14.65
CA LYS A 221 2.62 -23.31 -13.43
C LYS A 221 1.28 -23.97 -13.04
N LEU A 222 0.17 -23.25 -13.14
CA LEU A 222 -1.18 -23.81 -12.91
C LEU A 222 -1.50 -24.91 -13.92
N PHE A 223 -1.12 -24.75 -15.18
CA PHE A 223 -1.32 -25.78 -16.20
C PHE A 223 -0.51 -27.05 -15.89
N GLU A 224 0.77 -26.91 -15.53
CA GLU A 224 1.62 -28.03 -15.09
C GLU A 224 0.98 -28.82 -13.94
N ILE A 225 0.50 -28.12 -12.90
CA ILE A 225 -0.16 -28.73 -11.73
C ILE A 225 -1.42 -29.49 -12.16
N LYS A 226 -2.24 -28.91 -13.04
CA LYS A 226 -3.45 -29.57 -13.56
C LYS A 226 -3.12 -30.84 -14.34
N GLN A 227 -2.05 -30.84 -15.13
CA GLN A 227 -1.62 -32.03 -15.87
C GLN A 227 -1.15 -33.13 -14.91
N LEU A 228 -0.35 -32.78 -13.91
CA LEU A 228 0.10 -33.73 -12.88
C LEU A 228 -1.08 -34.35 -12.13
N GLN A 229 -2.07 -33.53 -11.74
CA GLN A 229 -3.29 -34.01 -11.09
C GLN A 229 -4.08 -34.98 -11.98
N ARG A 230 -4.26 -34.64 -13.27
CA ARG A 230 -4.94 -35.53 -14.22
C ARG A 230 -4.22 -36.87 -14.36
N ASN A 231 -2.90 -36.85 -14.52
CA ASN A 231 -2.10 -38.07 -14.67
C ASN A 231 -2.22 -38.99 -13.44
N MET A 232 -2.21 -38.44 -12.23
CA MET A 232 -2.44 -39.20 -11.00
C MET A 232 -3.86 -39.79 -10.92
N THR A 233 -4.86 -39.06 -11.40
CA THR A 233 -6.26 -39.50 -11.37
C THR A 233 -6.53 -40.61 -12.40
N THR A 234 -5.84 -40.59 -13.54
CA THR A 234 -5.92 -41.64 -14.57
C THR A 234 -5.15 -42.92 -14.22
N SER A 235 -4.23 -42.88 -13.26
CA SER A 235 -3.50 -44.07 -12.78
C SER A 235 -4.19 -44.83 -11.64
N LEU A 236 -5.27 -44.29 -11.07
CA LEU A 236 -6.07 -44.97 -10.04
C LEU A 236 -7.11 -45.90 -10.68
N PRO A 237 -7.24 -47.16 -10.25
CA PRO A 237 -8.27 -48.05 -10.75
C PRO A 237 -9.66 -47.47 -10.44
N LYS A 238 -10.50 -47.43 -11.47
CA LYS A 238 -11.87 -46.91 -11.44
C LYS A 238 -12.66 -47.58 -10.30
N PRO A 239 -13.24 -46.85 -9.32
CA PRO A 239 -14.14 -47.46 -8.37
C PRO A 239 -15.40 -47.92 -9.11
N THR A 240 -15.80 -49.17 -8.84
CA THR A 240 -17.02 -49.78 -9.35
C THR A 240 -18.21 -48.91 -8.98
N SER A 241 -19.03 -48.59 -9.98
CA SER A 241 -20.21 -47.74 -9.89
C SER A 241 -21.20 -48.24 -8.85
N THR A 242 -21.53 -47.40 -7.86
CA THR A 242 -22.73 -47.56 -7.02
C THR A 242 -23.83 -46.68 -7.57
N THR A 243 -24.97 -47.30 -7.82
CA THR A 243 -26.25 -46.75 -8.33
C THR A 243 -26.66 -45.44 -7.64
N GLN A 244 -26.97 -44.41 -8.44
CA GLN A 244 -27.65 -43.20 -7.96
C GLN A 244 -29.13 -43.49 -7.73
N GLU A 245 -29.60 -43.31 -6.49
CA GLU A 245 -31.02 -43.11 -6.20
C GLU A 245 -31.38 -41.63 -6.34
N THR A 246 -32.35 -41.34 -7.20
CA THR A 246 -32.99 -40.02 -7.34
C THR A 246 -33.96 -39.79 -6.19
N ILE A 247 -33.68 -38.82 -5.32
CA ILE A 247 -34.62 -38.30 -4.33
C ILE A 247 -35.30 -37.04 -4.91
N GLU A 248 -36.55 -37.19 -5.35
CA GLU A 248 -37.44 -36.07 -5.63
C GLU A 248 -37.92 -35.43 -4.31
N GLY A 249 -37.27 -34.34 -3.90
CA GLY A 249 -37.66 -33.53 -2.74
C GLY A 249 -38.10 -32.11 -3.14
N ASN A 250 -39.41 -31.85 -3.05
CA ASN A 250 -40.13 -30.57 -3.04
C ASN A 250 -39.44 -29.29 -3.58
N LYS A 251 -39.50 -29.11 -4.91
CA LYS A 251 -39.05 -27.91 -5.65
C LYS A 251 -39.73 -26.60 -5.21
N SER A 252 -40.94 -26.64 -4.63
CA SER A 252 -41.72 -25.46 -4.25
C SER A 252 -41.14 -24.69 -3.06
N ALA A 253 -40.55 -25.38 -2.07
CA ALA A 253 -39.94 -24.74 -0.89
C ALA A 253 -38.66 -23.96 -1.25
N PHE A 254 -37.90 -24.45 -2.23
CA PHE A 254 -36.66 -23.82 -2.68
C PHE A 254 -36.90 -22.49 -3.41
N ILE A 255 -37.99 -22.40 -4.18
CA ILE A 255 -38.37 -21.19 -4.93
C ILE A 255 -38.78 -20.07 -3.97
N ILE A 256 -39.56 -20.39 -2.93
CA ILE A 256 -40.01 -19.41 -1.94
C ILE A 256 -38.81 -18.86 -1.14
N LEU A 257 -37.86 -19.73 -0.77
CA LEU A 257 -36.65 -19.33 -0.06
C LEU A 257 -35.76 -18.41 -0.91
N ALA A 258 -35.59 -18.72 -2.20
CA ALA A 258 -34.81 -17.89 -3.12
C ALA A 258 -35.43 -16.49 -3.31
N PHE A 259 -36.77 -16.39 -3.34
CA PHE A 259 -37.46 -15.12 -3.49
C PHE A 259 -37.32 -14.22 -2.25
N LEU A 260 -37.36 -14.80 -1.05
CA LEU A 260 -37.13 -14.05 0.20
C LEU A 260 -35.70 -13.53 0.32
N ILE A 261 -34.70 -14.31 -0.11
CA ILE A 261 -33.30 -13.88 -0.17
C ILE A 261 -33.13 -12.72 -1.15
N PHE A 262 -33.79 -12.77 -2.31
CA PHE A 262 -33.75 -11.71 -3.31
C PHE A 262 -34.31 -10.38 -2.78
N LEU A 263 -35.45 -10.40 -2.07
CA LEU A 263 -36.03 -9.20 -1.46
C LEU A 263 -35.13 -8.60 -0.37
N LEU A 264 -34.48 -9.44 0.42
CA LEU A 264 -33.52 -9.00 1.44
C LEU A 264 -32.30 -8.31 0.81
N VAL A 265 -31.78 -8.86 -0.29
CA VAL A 265 -30.67 -8.27 -1.05
C VAL A 265 -31.08 -6.95 -1.69
N ALA A 266 -32.29 -6.85 -2.27
CA ALA A 266 -32.79 -5.62 -2.87
C ALA A 266 -32.98 -4.49 -1.83
N TYR A 267 -33.51 -4.82 -0.65
CA TYR A 267 -33.65 -3.87 0.46
C TYR A 267 -32.29 -3.36 0.95
N PHE A 268 -31.32 -4.26 1.12
CA PHE A 268 -29.95 -3.87 1.51
C PHE A 268 -29.26 -3.04 0.42
N ALA A 269 -29.43 -3.38 -0.86
CA ALA A 269 -28.87 -2.63 -1.98
C ALA A 269 -29.42 -1.20 -2.04
N TYR A 270 -30.71 -1.00 -1.79
CA TYR A 270 -31.33 0.32 -1.74
C TYR A 270 -30.81 1.16 -0.57
N ASN A 271 -30.67 0.56 0.61
CA ASN A 271 -30.20 1.25 1.82
C ASN A 271 -28.70 1.60 1.75
N ILE A 272 -27.91 0.81 1.03
CA ILE A 272 -26.50 1.10 0.75
C ILE A 272 -26.36 2.21 -0.30
N TYR A 273 -27.22 2.20 -1.34
CA TYR A 273 -27.18 3.21 -2.39
C TYR A 273 -27.46 4.63 -1.89
N SER A 274 -28.35 4.82 -0.90
CA SER A 274 -28.63 6.16 -0.36
C SER A 274 -27.43 6.74 0.42
N ARG A 275 -26.73 5.92 1.20
CA ARG A 275 -25.53 6.35 1.97
C ARG A 275 -24.31 6.62 1.08
N TYR A 276 -24.25 6.01 -0.11
CA TYR A 276 -23.16 6.19 -1.08
C TYR A 276 -23.15 7.56 -1.78
N LYS A 277 -24.28 8.27 -1.82
CA LYS A 277 -24.38 9.58 -2.48
C LYS A 277 -23.81 10.71 -1.61
N GLU A 278 -23.80 10.53 -0.29
CA GLU A 278 -23.28 11.51 0.67
C GLU A 278 -21.75 11.41 0.80
N MET A 279 -21.18 10.19 0.90
CA MET A 279 -19.72 10.00 1.04
C MET A 279 -18.91 10.49 -0.17
N ARG A 280 -19.45 10.40 -1.40
CA ARG A 280 -18.74 10.84 -2.62
C ARG A 280 -18.59 12.36 -2.74
N ARG A 281 -19.36 13.15 -1.96
CA ARG A 281 -19.14 14.60 -1.84
C ARG A 281 -18.00 14.89 -0.87
N GLU A 282 -17.97 14.17 0.26
CA GLU A 282 -16.95 14.36 1.30
C GLU A 282 -15.55 13.97 0.81
N GLU A 283 -15.40 12.84 0.10
CA GLU A 283 -14.09 12.41 -0.44
C GLU A 283 -13.54 13.36 -1.50
N LYS A 284 -14.40 13.85 -2.42
CA LYS A 284 -13.99 14.81 -3.45
C LYS A 284 -13.66 16.18 -2.86
N GLU A 285 -14.32 16.56 -1.76
CA GLU A 285 -14.02 17.78 -1.04
C GLU A 285 -12.66 17.68 -0.33
N ILE A 286 -12.31 16.52 0.23
CA ILE A 286 -10.99 16.26 0.82
C ILE A 286 -9.88 16.32 -0.25
N GLU A 287 -10.08 15.64 -1.38
CA GLU A 287 -9.11 15.63 -2.49
C GLU A 287 -8.85 17.05 -3.02
N ILE A 288 -9.91 17.86 -3.16
CA ILE A 288 -9.79 19.26 -3.56
C ILE A 288 -9.15 20.12 -2.48
N LYS A 289 -9.42 19.87 -1.19
CA LYS A 289 -8.75 20.59 -0.10
C LYS A 289 -7.26 20.31 -0.08
N GLU A 290 -6.84 19.06 -0.29
CA GLU A 290 -5.42 18.68 -0.38
C GLU A 290 -4.75 19.30 -1.61
N TRP A 291 -5.41 19.25 -2.78
CA TRP A 291 -4.92 19.88 -4.00
C TRP A 291 -4.79 21.41 -3.86
N LEU A 292 -5.80 22.07 -3.29
CA LEU A 292 -5.77 23.51 -3.00
C LEU A 292 -4.64 23.85 -2.03
N LYS A 293 -4.40 23.01 -1.02
CA LYS A 293 -3.34 23.21 -0.03
C LYS A 293 -1.96 23.17 -0.67
N GLU A 294 -1.73 22.23 -1.57
CA GLU A 294 -0.48 22.14 -2.35
C GLU A 294 -0.26 23.40 -3.19
N ARG A 295 -1.26 23.81 -3.99
CA ARG A 295 -1.16 24.98 -4.88
C ARG A 295 -1.02 26.32 -4.15
N LEU A 296 -1.71 26.49 -3.03
CA LEU A 296 -1.60 27.69 -2.20
C LEU A 296 -0.26 27.78 -1.47
N MET A 297 0.36 26.65 -1.11
CA MET A 297 1.73 26.62 -0.56
C MET A 297 2.80 26.93 -1.61
N ASP A 298 2.54 26.59 -2.88
CA ASP A 298 3.39 26.93 -4.02
C ASP A 298 3.25 28.40 -4.47
N GLY A 299 2.32 29.15 -3.86
CA GLY A 299 2.16 30.60 -4.08
C GLY A 299 1.25 30.96 -5.25
N GLU A 300 0.40 30.05 -5.73
CA GLU A 300 -0.63 30.36 -6.74
C GLU A 300 -1.70 31.33 -6.22
N ASP A 301 -2.26 32.17 -7.11
CA ASP A 301 -3.24 33.19 -6.74
C ASP A 301 -4.57 32.55 -6.27
N PRO A 302 -5.01 32.83 -5.02
CA PRO A 302 -6.26 32.30 -4.50
C PRO A 302 -7.50 32.62 -5.34
N ASP A 303 -7.54 33.78 -6.01
CA ASP A 303 -8.70 34.18 -6.80
C ASP A 303 -8.78 33.40 -8.13
N GLU A 304 -7.65 32.95 -8.68
CA GLU A 304 -7.62 32.03 -9.83
C GLU A 304 -8.07 30.62 -9.43
N LEU A 305 -7.62 30.12 -8.27
CA LEU A 305 -8.02 28.81 -7.76
C LEU A 305 -9.52 28.74 -7.47
N LYS A 306 -10.13 29.82 -6.97
CA LYS A 306 -11.59 29.93 -6.80
C LYS A 306 -12.34 29.76 -8.11
N ALA A 307 -11.85 30.34 -9.20
CA ALA A 307 -12.47 30.23 -10.52
C ALA A 307 -12.35 28.80 -11.10
N ILE A 308 -11.22 28.13 -10.86
CA ILE A 308 -10.98 26.74 -11.30
C ILE A 308 -11.96 25.79 -10.62
N ILE A 309 -12.07 25.83 -9.29
CA ILE A 309 -12.95 24.91 -8.56
C ILE A 309 -14.44 25.21 -8.79
N ALA A 310 -14.80 26.47 -9.04
CA ALA A 310 -16.16 26.85 -9.41
C ALA A 310 -16.60 26.22 -10.74
N ASN A 311 -15.69 26.18 -11.73
CA ASN A 311 -15.94 25.54 -13.02
C ASN A 311 -16.05 24.02 -12.90
N GLU A 312 -15.41 23.41 -11.91
CA GLU A 312 -15.53 21.98 -11.59
C GLU A 312 -16.77 21.65 -10.74
N GLY A 313 -17.55 22.66 -10.34
CA GLY A 313 -18.81 22.52 -9.62
C GLY A 313 -18.70 22.50 -8.10
N PHE A 314 -17.59 23.00 -7.54
CA PHE A 314 -17.34 23.09 -6.10
C PHE A 314 -17.51 24.53 -5.58
N ASP A 315 -17.75 24.68 -4.28
CA ASP A 315 -17.98 25.99 -3.65
C ASP A 315 -16.65 26.78 -3.57
N PRO A 316 -16.55 27.99 -4.17
CA PRO A 316 -15.35 28.83 -4.11
C PRO A 316 -14.85 29.12 -2.69
N LYS A 317 -15.74 29.07 -1.68
CA LYS A 317 -15.38 29.29 -0.27
C LYS A 317 -14.40 28.27 0.30
N LEU A 318 -14.25 27.11 -0.36
CA LEU A 318 -13.26 26.09 0.00
C LEU A 318 -11.83 26.64 -0.01
N VAL A 319 -11.50 27.55 -0.94
CA VAL A 319 -10.17 28.18 -1.01
C VAL A 319 -9.91 29.05 0.22
N ASP A 320 -10.91 29.80 0.67
CA ASP A 320 -10.80 30.66 1.85
C ASP A 320 -10.69 29.85 3.15
N GLU A 321 -11.31 28.67 3.19
CA GLU A 321 -11.22 27.73 4.30
C GLU A 321 -9.82 27.12 4.41
N VAL A 322 -9.26 26.67 3.29
CA VAL A 322 -7.89 26.12 3.21
C VAL A 322 -6.84 27.19 3.49
N LEU A 323 -6.99 28.41 2.94
CA LEU A 323 -6.10 29.53 3.24
C LEU A 323 -6.03 29.84 4.74
N ARG A 324 -7.18 29.81 5.42
CA ARG A 324 -7.27 30.03 6.87
C ARG A 324 -6.66 28.87 7.66
N GLU A 325 -6.69 27.65 7.13
CA GLU A 325 -6.02 26.50 7.75
C GLU A 325 -4.49 26.55 7.62
N ILE A 326 -3.97 27.09 6.51
CA ILE A 326 -2.53 27.19 6.26
C ILE A 326 -1.92 28.40 6.99
N TRP A 327 -2.61 29.55 6.96
CA TRP A 327 -2.04 30.85 7.35
C TRP A 327 -2.79 31.55 8.50
N GLY A 328 -3.91 31.00 8.97
CA GLY A 328 -4.60 31.44 10.19
C GLY A 328 -4.07 30.72 11.41
#